data_AF-A0A7C2MR67-F1
#
_entry.id   AF-A0A7C2MR67-F1
#
_cell.length_a   1.000
_cell.length_b   1.000
_cell.length_c   1.000
_cell.angle_alpha   90.00
_cell.angle_beta   90.00
_cell.angle_gamma   90.00
#
_symmetry.space_group_name_H-M   'P 1'
#
loop_
_entity.id
_entity.type
_entity.pdbx_description
1 polymer ?
#
loop_
_entity_poly.entity_id
_entity_poly.type
_entity_poly.pdbx_seq_one_letter_code
_entity_poly.pdbx_strand_id
1 'polypeptide(L)'
;MWGRIASLASLGTLFLYLLYYIPSSWLQTPYTVDRVTRFVIPGYPLAGSYLADYIIITISTAIYSMLSSPRALASIPILPISLFFLQLTGDPIYLLLIPAQIAFVIALSRPDPRLLVLAGLIASTPLSIASIAASTYYFATGVDLNALKSLIMPERIFWSFVGASSVIAIYFSGFIAPLRRVEVYKGSNGCCSKLLLAPLSIPPVIVALTHLPAINPELYPVSVDTYYYTLFLQRADSLGLWEALRVHNPDRPVYLILIYLLHRVFQDPVVLMDIIHPIASIELLVIASYYVSRNLYGSGSVSCLWIPLMVASGHSVYGFIAGGYQANSLALPPALMLLTRGADIYSYLLLQSIALIHPWTFAMYSTSWVLSPIASRGFHEAAKRFLIAVLSLVVGEAVNRSLSGGGVFFPVASIAYQAIGHIYSGNTIVNIYYGYALYAWSSIYLPPIASLALYSILRGVPTSLYSTLFIASLGSTVSLGDPGLIHRIYLNTPLEIIAYPALRELGCISKYSRPLICIAIAGYGFTNLAGLTPLKGMPWEAIARIK
;
A
#
# COMPACT_ATOMS: atom_id res chain seq x y z
N MET A 1 21.62 14.30 -30.01
CA MET A 1 21.53 14.07 -28.55
C MET A 1 20.59 15.07 -27.89
N TRP A 2 20.89 16.37 -27.95
CA TRP A 2 20.08 17.44 -27.33
C TRP A 2 18.59 17.44 -27.72
N GLY A 3 18.24 17.22 -28.99
CA GLY A 3 16.83 17.12 -29.40
C GLY A 3 16.06 15.96 -28.74
N ARG A 4 16.70 14.83 -28.46
CA ARG A 4 16.05 13.71 -27.74
C ARG A 4 15.83 14.05 -26.26
N ILE A 5 16.79 14.74 -25.64
CA ILE A 5 16.68 15.21 -24.26
C ILE A 5 15.55 16.24 -24.16
N ALA A 6 15.52 17.23 -25.07
CA ALA A 6 14.47 18.24 -25.12
C ALA A 6 13.09 17.62 -25.34
N SER A 7 12.97 16.67 -26.28
CA SER A 7 11.71 15.96 -26.52
C SER A 7 11.23 15.19 -25.29
N LEU A 8 12.13 14.45 -24.62
CA LEU A 8 11.78 13.71 -23.40
C LEU A 8 11.43 14.63 -22.23
N ALA A 9 12.18 15.72 -22.03
CA ALA A 9 11.91 16.70 -20.99
C ALA A 9 10.55 17.38 -21.23
N SER A 10 10.26 17.84 -22.45
CA SER A 10 8.96 18.43 -22.79
C SER A 10 7.83 17.43 -22.65
N LEU A 11 8.00 16.17 -23.07
CA LEU A 11 6.98 15.13 -22.86
C LEU A 11 6.77 14.83 -21.38
N GLY A 12 7.83 14.81 -20.57
CA GLY A 12 7.76 14.68 -19.12
C GLY A 12 6.96 15.81 -18.48
N THR A 13 7.23 17.06 -18.86
CA THR A 13 6.45 18.22 -18.41
C THR A 13 4.99 18.11 -18.82
N LEU A 14 4.69 17.73 -20.07
CA LEU A 14 3.30 17.51 -20.49
C LEU A 14 2.64 16.40 -19.67
N PHE A 15 3.35 15.31 -19.37
CA PHE A 15 2.81 14.22 -18.55
C PHE A 15 2.56 14.63 -17.10
N LEU A 16 3.43 15.48 -16.53
CA LEU A 16 3.24 16.12 -15.23
C LEU A 16 1.91 16.87 -15.17
N TYR A 17 1.68 17.76 -16.14
CA TYR A 17 0.48 18.58 -16.23
C TYR A 17 -0.77 17.76 -16.56
N LEU A 18 -0.64 16.72 -17.38
CA LEU A 18 -1.72 15.78 -17.68
C LEU A 18 -2.23 15.14 -16.39
N LEU A 19 -1.35 14.47 -15.63
CA LEU A 19 -1.76 13.76 -14.43
C LEU A 19 -2.17 14.70 -13.28
N TYR A 20 -1.60 15.90 -13.21
CA TYR A 20 -1.99 16.91 -12.22
C TYR A 20 -3.39 17.48 -12.48
N TYR A 21 -3.77 17.75 -13.74
CA TYR A 21 -5.05 18.38 -14.09
C TYR A 21 -6.18 17.40 -14.48
N ILE A 22 -5.91 16.13 -14.83
CA ILE A 22 -6.97 15.12 -15.00
C ILE A 22 -7.97 15.08 -13.82
N PRO A 23 -7.53 15.05 -12.55
CA PRO A 23 -8.46 14.96 -11.42
C PRO A 23 -9.21 16.27 -11.16
N SER A 24 -8.86 17.37 -11.81
CA SER A 24 -9.50 18.67 -11.60
C SER A 24 -11.00 18.58 -11.84
N SER A 25 -11.77 19.25 -10.99
CA SER A 25 -13.26 19.34 -11.00
C SER A 25 -14.08 18.12 -10.54
N TRP A 26 -13.53 16.89 -10.47
CA TRP A 26 -14.35 15.71 -10.15
C TRP A 26 -13.71 14.68 -9.20
N LEU A 27 -12.38 14.49 -9.21
CA LEU A 27 -11.75 13.48 -8.37
C LEU A 27 -11.28 14.04 -7.04
N GLN A 28 -11.84 13.51 -5.96
CA GLN A 28 -11.45 13.82 -4.59
C GLN A 28 -10.08 13.22 -4.26
N THR A 29 -9.03 14.04 -4.21
CA THR A 29 -7.67 13.59 -3.86
C THR A 29 -7.53 13.49 -2.34
N PRO A 30 -7.19 12.32 -1.78
CA PRO A 30 -7.03 12.15 -0.34
C PRO A 30 -5.67 12.71 0.12
N TYR A 31 -5.68 13.35 1.28
CA TYR A 31 -4.48 13.85 1.93
C TYR A 31 -4.69 13.84 3.45
N THR A 32 -3.70 13.35 4.18
CA THR A 32 -3.76 13.22 5.64
C THR A 32 -2.89 14.27 6.30
N VAL A 33 -3.48 15.00 7.25
CA VAL A 33 -2.79 15.88 8.20
C VAL A 33 -3.37 15.63 9.58
N ASP A 34 -2.52 15.52 10.58
CA ASP A 34 -2.92 15.33 11.98
C ASP A 34 -3.96 14.22 12.17
N ARG A 35 -3.77 13.08 11.49
CA ARG A 35 -4.75 11.97 11.50
C ARG A 35 -6.16 12.39 11.10
N VAL A 36 -6.26 13.29 10.13
CA VAL A 36 -7.51 13.60 9.45
C VAL A 36 -7.26 13.51 7.96
N THR A 37 -7.85 12.49 7.33
CA THR A 37 -7.86 12.42 5.87
C THR A 37 -8.91 13.39 5.34
N ARG A 38 -8.42 14.41 4.63
CA ARG A 38 -9.21 15.40 3.93
C ARG A 38 -9.21 15.07 2.45
N PHE A 39 -10.29 15.41 1.78
CA PHE A 39 -10.37 15.36 0.33
C PHE A 39 -10.27 16.76 -0.24
N VAL A 40 -9.41 16.91 -1.24
CA VAL A 40 -9.27 18.17 -1.98
C VAL A 40 -9.60 17.88 -3.44
N ILE A 41 -10.43 18.73 -4.03
CA ILE A 41 -10.62 18.75 -5.49
C ILE A 41 -9.51 19.64 -6.06
N PRO A 42 -8.64 19.11 -6.94
CA PRO A 42 -7.53 19.88 -7.50
C PRO A 42 -8.03 21.07 -8.33
N GLY A 43 -7.73 22.28 -7.88
CA GLY A 43 -8.13 23.52 -8.54
C GLY A 43 -7.14 24.64 -8.29
N TYR A 44 -5.88 24.31 -8.02
CA TYR A 44 -4.81 25.30 -7.82
C TYR A 44 -3.74 25.11 -8.89
N PRO A 45 -3.13 26.21 -9.39
CA PRO A 45 -2.06 26.12 -10.35
C PRO A 45 -0.80 25.47 -9.77
N LEU A 46 -0.12 24.64 -10.56
CA LEU A 46 1.09 23.92 -10.16
C LEU A 46 2.29 24.88 -10.04
N ALA A 47 2.45 25.80 -10.99
CA ALA A 47 3.51 26.81 -11.00
C ALA A 47 3.12 28.10 -10.25
N GLY A 48 2.14 28.04 -9.33
CA GLY A 48 1.70 29.16 -8.50
C GLY A 48 0.74 30.15 -9.20
N SER A 49 0.66 30.17 -10.53
CA SER A 49 -0.37 30.90 -11.27
C SER A 49 -0.81 30.13 -12.52
N TYR A 50 -2.09 30.24 -12.89
CA TYR A 50 -2.60 29.59 -14.10
C TYR A 50 -1.86 30.05 -15.33
N LEU A 51 -1.61 31.35 -15.46
CA LEU A 51 -0.86 31.90 -16.61
C LEU A 51 0.51 31.24 -16.77
N ALA A 52 1.25 31.03 -15.67
CA ALA A 52 2.54 30.35 -15.71
C ALA A 52 2.40 28.89 -16.20
N ASP A 53 1.40 28.15 -15.69
CA ASP A 53 1.12 26.79 -16.14
C ASP A 53 0.81 26.73 -17.64
N TYR A 54 -0.10 27.59 -18.12
CA TYR A 54 -0.47 27.68 -19.53
C TYR A 54 0.74 28.00 -20.43
N ILE A 55 1.64 28.90 -20.00
CA ILE A 55 2.88 29.23 -20.73
C ILE A 55 3.79 28.00 -20.79
N ILE A 56 4.03 27.32 -19.67
CA ILE A 56 4.88 26.13 -19.60
C ILE A 56 4.33 25.01 -20.49
N ILE A 57 3.02 24.76 -20.47
CA ILE A 57 2.37 23.75 -21.30
C ILE A 57 2.46 24.14 -22.78
N THR A 58 2.26 25.41 -23.13
CA THR A 58 2.36 25.90 -24.52
C THR A 58 3.77 25.70 -25.06
N ILE A 59 4.79 26.12 -24.30
CA ILE A 59 6.21 25.96 -24.69
C ILE A 59 6.55 24.47 -24.82
N SER A 60 6.16 23.65 -23.85
CA SER A 60 6.43 22.21 -23.87
C SER A 60 5.72 21.51 -25.04
N THR A 61 4.49 21.91 -25.34
CA THR A 61 3.74 21.42 -26.51
C THR A 61 4.46 21.82 -27.80
N ALA A 62 4.88 23.08 -27.93
CA ALA A 62 5.57 23.57 -29.12
C ALA A 62 6.87 22.82 -29.35
N ILE A 63 7.74 22.73 -28.34
CA ILE A 63 9.02 22.03 -28.42
C ILE A 63 8.79 20.54 -28.74
N TYR A 64 7.92 19.86 -28.01
CA TYR A 64 7.66 18.43 -28.24
C TYR A 64 7.07 18.18 -29.64
N SER A 65 6.11 18.99 -30.07
CA SER A 65 5.46 18.84 -31.38
C SER A 65 6.42 19.12 -32.53
N MET A 66 7.26 20.16 -32.44
CA MET A 66 8.28 20.44 -33.46
C MET A 66 9.29 19.30 -33.61
N LEU A 67 9.60 18.59 -32.51
CA LEU A 67 10.57 17.50 -32.50
C LEU A 67 9.97 16.12 -32.83
N SER A 68 8.65 15.94 -32.65
CA SER A 68 7.97 14.65 -32.82
C SER A 68 6.93 14.61 -33.95
N SER A 69 5.99 15.56 -33.95
CA SER A 69 4.89 15.64 -34.91
C SER A 69 4.37 17.08 -34.99
N PRO A 70 4.73 17.85 -36.04
CA PRO A 70 4.29 19.23 -36.20
C PRO A 70 2.76 19.39 -36.23
N ARG A 71 2.01 18.33 -36.58
CA ARG A 71 0.54 18.31 -36.56
C ARG A 71 -0.03 18.59 -35.17
N ALA A 72 0.70 18.20 -34.11
CA ALA A 72 0.26 18.41 -32.73
C ALA A 72 0.26 19.91 -32.32
N LEU A 73 0.93 20.80 -33.08
CA LEU A 73 0.86 22.24 -32.87
C LEU A 73 -0.57 22.80 -33.03
N ALA A 74 -1.41 22.15 -33.83
CA ALA A 74 -2.80 22.53 -34.02
C ALA A 74 -3.64 22.45 -32.73
N SER A 75 -3.12 21.79 -31.68
CA SER A 75 -3.76 21.68 -30.37
C SER A 75 -3.56 22.90 -29.46
N ILE A 76 -2.55 23.73 -29.73
CA ILE A 76 -2.17 24.88 -28.89
C ILE A 76 -3.35 25.84 -28.63
N PRO A 77 -4.22 26.17 -29.61
CA PRO A 77 -5.36 27.06 -29.39
C PRO A 77 -6.36 26.61 -28.32
N ILE A 78 -6.38 25.32 -27.92
CA ILE A 78 -7.23 24.83 -26.83
C ILE A 78 -6.88 25.49 -25.49
N LEU A 79 -5.60 25.81 -25.28
CA LEU A 79 -5.08 26.39 -24.05
C LEU A 79 -5.61 27.83 -23.78
N PRO A 80 -5.51 28.81 -24.71
CA PRO A 80 -6.10 30.12 -24.50
C PRO A 80 -7.63 30.09 -24.41
N ILE A 81 -8.32 29.17 -25.11
CA ILE A 81 -9.77 28.97 -24.97
C ILE A 81 -10.11 28.55 -23.54
N SER A 82 -9.36 27.58 -23.02
CA SER A 82 -9.49 27.10 -21.64
C SER A 82 -9.27 28.22 -20.62
N LEU A 83 -8.19 29.00 -20.77
CA LEU A 83 -7.90 30.12 -19.88
C LEU A 83 -8.97 31.21 -19.96
N PHE A 84 -9.46 31.54 -21.17
CA PHE A 84 -10.52 32.52 -21.37
C PHE A 84 -11.81 32.11 -20.65
N PHE A 85 -12.27 30.87 -20.82
CA PHE A 85 -13.47 30.39 -20.15
C PHE A 85 -13.30 30.28 -18.64
N LEU A 86 -12.13 29.84 -18.16
CA LEU A 86 -11.81 29.83 -16.73
C LEU A 86 -11.87 31.24 -16.13
N GLN A 87 -11.34 32.26 -16.81
CA GLN A 87 -11.38 33.65 -16.36
C GLN A 87 -12.78 34.26 -16.45
N LEU A 88 -13.55 33.91 -17.48
CA LEU A 88 -14.90 34.42 -17.70
C LEU A 88 -15.90 33.87 -16.67
N THR A 89 -15.80 32.58 -16.33
CA THR A 89 -16.80 31.87 -15.53
C THR A 89 -16.36 31.56 -14.10
N GLY A 90 -15.04 31.48 -13.86
CA GLY A 90 -14.48 30.96 -12.61
C GLY A 90 -14.65 29.45 -12.40
N ASP A 91 -15.22 28.71 -13.37
CA ASP A 91 -15.53 27.29 -13.21
C ASP A 91 -14.29 26.41 -13.44
N PRO A 92 -13.85 25.60 -12.46
CA PRO A 92 -12.70 24.72 -12.62
C PRO A 92 -12.89 23.61 -13.64
N ILE A 93 -14.11 23.35 -14.13
CA ILE A 93 -14.35 22.34 -15.18
C ILE A 93 -13.54 22.63 -16.44
N TYR A 94 -13.30 23.91 -16.75
CA TYR A 94 -12.53 24.31 -17.93
C TYR A 94 -11.06 23.88 -17.83
N LEU A 95 -10.53 23.60 -16.64
CA LEU A 95 -9.19 23.04 -16.46
C LEU A 95 -9.04 21.65 -17.11
N LEU A 96 -10.13 20.91 -17.35
CA LEU A 96 -10.11 19.63 -18.06
C LEU A 96 -9.74 19.76 -19.55
N LEU A 97 -9.73 20.97 -20.12
CA LEU A 97 -9.23 21.20 -21.47
C LEU A 97 -7.70 21.07 -21.56
N ILE A 98 -6.97 21.27 -20.45
CA ILE A 98 -5.52 21.02 -20.38
C ILE A 98 -5.21 19.53 -20.65
N PRO A 99 -5.71 18.56 -19.85
CA PRO A 99 -5.44 17.16 -20.09
C PRO A 99 -6.01 16.66 -21.43
N ALA A 100 -7.13 17.22 -21.91
CA ALA A 100 -7.66 16.91 -23.24
C ALA A 100 -6.68 17.34 -24.36
N GLN A 101 -6.13 18.55 -24.27
CA GLN A 101 -5.13 19.04 -25.21
C GLN A 101 -3.87 18.17 -25.20
N ILE A 102 -3.37 17.80 -24.03
CA ILE A 102 -2.17 16.96 -23.89
C ILE A 102 -2.44 15.54 -24.43
N ALA A 103 -3.61 14.97 -24.15
CA ALA A 103 -4.01 13.68 -24.71
C ALA A 103 -4.07 13.72 -26.24
N PHE A 104 -4.54 14.83 -26.82
CA PHE A 104 -4.54 15.03 -28.26
C PHE A 104 -3.12 15.13 -28.84
N VAL A 105 -2.20 15.83 -28.16
CA VAL A 105 -0.77 15.85 -28.53
C VAL A 105 -0.19 14.44 -28.52
N ILE A 106 -0.42 13.66 -27.46
CA ILE A 106 0.06 12.27 -27.37
C ILE A 106 -0.54 11.42 -28.48
N ALA A 107 -1.84 11.55 -28.76
CA ALA A 107 -2.53 10.78 -29.81
C ALA A 107 -2.01 11.11 -31.22
N LEU A 108 -1.69 12.38 -31.50
CA LEU A 108 -1.15 12.82 -32.78
C LEU A 108 0.35 12.51 -32.95
N SER A 109 1.12 12.58 -31.87
CA SER A 109 2.56 12.29 -31.89
C SER A 109 2.87 10.79 -31.80
N ARG A 110 1.94 9.98 -31.28
CA ARG A 110 2.06 8.51 -31.10
C ARG A 110 3.42 8.09 -30.54
N PRO A 111 3.86 8.64 -29.39
CA PRO A 111 5.13 8.24 -28.80
C PRO A 111 5.16 6.75 -28.48
N ASP A 112 6.37 6.18 -28.54
CA ASP A 112 6.62 4.82 -28.03
C ASP A 112 6.14 4.74 -26.57
N PRO A 113 5.33 3.72 -26.18
CA PRO A 113 4.93 3.50 -24.80
C PRO A 113 6.10 3.51 -23.80
N ARG A 114 7.29 3.05 -24.19
CA ARG A 114 8.49 3.10 -23.34
C ARG A 114 8.90 4.54 -23.03
N LEU A 115 8.77 5.43 -24.01
CA LEU A 115 9.06 6.85 -23.84
C LEU A 115 8.03 7.52 -22.93
N LEU A 116 6.74 7.16 -23.04
CA LEU A 116 5.70 7.64 -22.13
C LEU A 116 5.95 7.23 -20.68
N VAL A 117 6.33 5.95 -20.45
CA VAL A 117 6.68 5.47 -19.11
C VAL A 117 7.88 6.23 -18.56
N LEU A 118 8.94 6.41 -19.36
CA LEU A 118 10.11 7.18 -18.93
C LEU A 118 9.78 8.65 -18.65
N ALA A 119 8.97 9.27 -19.49
CA ALA A 119 8.49 10.65 -19.31
C ALA A 119 7.70 10.78 -18.00
N GLY A 120 6.79 9.84 -17.70
CA GLY A 120 6.04 9.82 -16.45
C GLY A 120 6.89 9.64 -15.20
N LEU A 121 7.92 8.78 -15.25
CA LEU A 121 8.87 8.62 -14.14
C LEU A 121 9.71 9.88 -13.91
N ILE A 122 10.17 10.53 -15.00
CA ILE A 122 10.91 11.79 -14.90
C ILE A 122 9.99 12.89 -14.35
N ALA A 123 8.73 12.93 -14.79
CA ALA A 123 7.73 13.90 -14.34
C ALA A 123 7.45 13.81 -12.84
N SER A 124 7.34 12.59 -12.28
CA SER A 124 7.09 12.41 -10.85
C SER A 124 8.29 12.80 -9.98
N THR A 125 9.51 12.58 -10.49
CA THR A 125 10.76 12.76 -9.72
C THR A 125 10.89 14.10 -8.98
N PRO A 126 10.73 15.29 -9.61
CA PRO A 126 10.84 16.57 -8.90
C PRO A 126 9.77 16.74 -7.82
N LEU A 127 8.54 16.28 -8.07
CA LEU A 127 7.46 16.33 -7.07
C LEU A 127 7.77 15.42 -5.88
N SER A 128 8.21 14.19 -6.15
CA SER A 128 8.59 13.23 -5.12
C SER A 128 9.79 13.72 -4.29
N ILE A 129 10.80 14.35 -4.91
CA ILE A 129 11.95 14.92 -4.18
C ILE A 129 11.50 16.09 -3.29
N ALA A 130 10.68 17.01 -3.80
CA ALA A 130 10.14 18.12 -3.01
C ALA A 130 9.32 17.61 -1.82
N SER A 131 8.52 16.57 -2.05
CA SER A 131 7.73 15.87 -1.04
C SER A 131 8.61 15.23 0.05
N ILE A 132 9.65 14.49 -0.34
CA ILE A 132 10.63 13.90 0.60
C ILE A 132 11.32 14.99 1.41
N ALA A 133 11.77 16.06 0.76
CA ALA A 133 12.46 17.17 1.43
C ALA A 133 11.54 17.86 2.44
N ALA A 134 10.30 18.15 2.07
CA ALA A 134 9.29 18.72 2.96
C ALA A 134 8.99 17.82 4.15
N SER A 135 8.71 16.52 3.93
CA SER A 135 8.47 15.58 5.03
C SER A 135 9.70 15.39 5.93
N THR A 136 10.91 15.39 5.37
CA THR A 136 12.14 15.32 6.17
C THR A 136 12.31 16.57 7.03
N TYR A 137 12.02 17.75 6.47
CA TYR A 137 12.04 19.01 7.21
C TYR A 137 11.00 19.01 8.34
N TYR A 138 9.79 18.50 8.09
CA TYR A 138 8.78 18.25 9.13
C TYR A 138 9.35 17.40 10.28
N PHE A 139 9.86 16.21 9.97
CA PHE A 139 10.40 15.29 10.99
C PHE A 139 11.60 15.86 11.76
N ALA A 140 12.44 16.68 11.10
CA ALA A 140 13.61 17.29 11.73
C ALA A 140 13.26 18.47 12.66
N THR A 141 12.19 19.20 12.37
CA THR A 141 11.91 20.51 13.03
C THR A 141 10.61 20.55 13.82
N GLY A 142 9.66 19.64 13.57
CA GLY A 142 8.32 19.71 14.14
C GLY A 142 7.45 20.86 13.62
N VAL A 143 7.84 21.50 12.51
CA VAL A 143 7.04 22.54 11.85
C VAL A 143 5.67 21.99 11.45
N ASP A 144 4.62 22.81 11.52
CA ASP A 144 3.26 22.42 11.10
C ASP A 144 3.25 21.93 9.64
N LEU A 145 2.73 20.71 9.43
CA LEU A 145 2.61 20.08 8.12
C LEU A 145 1.75 20.91 7.15
N ASN A 146 0.81 21.72 7.67
CA ASN A 146 0.01 22.64 6.86
C ASN A 146 0.87 23.72 6.18
N ALA A 147 1.96 24.17 6.81
CA ALA A 147 2.88 25.14 6.22
C ALA A 147 3.64 24.56 5.02
N LEU A 148 3.81 23.23 4.98
CA LEU A 148 4.50 22.50 3.91
C LEU A 148 3.55 21.94 2.84
N LYS A 149 2.25 22.19 2.99
CA LYS A 149 1.21 21.64 2.13
C LYS A 149 1.42 21.97 0.65
N SER A 150 1.90 23.16 0.31
CA SER A 150 2.16 23.57 -1.08
C SER A 150 3.23 22.72 -1.78
N LEU A 151 4.15 22.12 -1.01
CA LEU A 151 5.21 21.23 -1.54
C LEU A 151 4.75 19.78 -1.64
N ILE A 152 3.86 19.34 -0.74
CA ILE A 152 3.38 17.95 -0.64
C ILE A 152 2.20 17.69 -1.57
N MET A 153 1.26 18.63 -1.66
CA MET A 153 0.00 18.43 -2.35
C MET A 153 0.14 18.13 -3.85
N PRO A 154 1.08 18.76 -4.58
CA PRO A 154 1.32 18.42 -5.98
C PRO A 154 1.60 16.94 -6.23
N GLU A 155 2.42 16.29 -5.40
CA GLU A 155 2.70 14.85 -5.50
C GLU A 155 1.42 14.02 -5.28
N ARG A 156 0.59 14.42 -4.31
CA ARG A 156 -0.70 13.75 -4.02
C ARG A 156 -1.67 13.85 -5.18
N ILE A 157 -1.78 15.03 -5.78
CA ILE A 157 -2.67 15.30 -6.91
C ILE A 157 -2.21 14.54 -8.15
N PHE A 158 -0.91 14.60 -8.47
CA PHE A 158 -0.32 13.90 -9.61
C PHE A 158 -0.65 12.40 -9.60
N TRP A 159 -0.56 11.75 -8.43
CA TRP A 159 -0.82 10.33 -8.30
C TRP A 159 -2.30 9.97 -8.08
N SER A 160 -3.20 10.94 -7.87
CA SER A 160 -4.57 10.67 -7.41
C SER A 160 -5.40 9.90 -8.43
N PHE A 161 -5.38 10.32 -9.70
CA PHE A 161 -6.09 9.63 -10.77
C PHE A 161 -5.55 8.22 -11.01
N VAL A 162 -4.22 8.09 -11.05
CA VAL A 162 -3.55 6.80 -11.24
C VAL A 162 -3.88 5.85 -10.08
N GLY A 163 -3.87 6.35 -8.84
CA GLY A 163 -4.18 5.53 -7.67
C GLY A 163 -5.64 5.10 -7.62
N ALA A 164 -6.58 6.01 -7.84
CA ALA A 164 -8.01 5.70 -7.80
C ALA A 164 -8.37 4.66 -8.87
N SER A 165 -7.92 4.89 -10.10
CA SER A 165 -8.12 3.93 -11.20
C SER A 165 -7.43 2.59 -10.93
N SER A 166 -6.21 2.59 -10.39
CA SER A 166 -5.47 1.35 -10.12
C SER A 166 -6.13 0.50 -9.04
N VAL A 167 -6.58 1.12 -7.93
CA VAL A 167 -7.27 0.42 -6.84
C VAL A 167 -8.56 -0.22 -7.32
N ILE A 168 -9.39 0.53 -8.05
CA ILE A 168 -10.64 0.02 -8.62
C ILE A 168 -10.35 -1.12 -9.61
N ALA A 169 -9.33 -0.95 -10.47
CA ALA A 169 -8.97 -1.95 -11.45
C ALA A 169 -8.38 -3.22 -10.82
N ILE A 170 -7.61 -3.13 -9.72
CA ILE A 170 -7.09 -4.29 -8.98
C ILE A 170 -8.24 -5.15 -8.47
N TYR A 171 -9.28 -4.53 -7.90
CA TYR A 171 -10.48 -5.25 -7.44
C TYR A 171 -11.09 -6.09 -8.55
N PHE A 172 -11.37 -5.50 -9.72
CA PHE A 172 -11.94 -6.24 -10.85
C PHE A 172 -10.97 -7.27 -11.42
N SER A 173 -9.67 -6.94 -11.43
CA SER A 173 -8.64 -7.84 -11.96
C SER A 173 -8.51 -9.11 -11.14
N GLY A 174 -8.87 -9.11 -9.85
CA GLY A 174 -8.89 -10.33 -9.04
C GLY A 174 -9.87 -11.39 -9.53
N PHE A 175 -10.99 -11.01 -10.14
CA PHE A 175 -11.95 -11.94 -10.75
C PHE A 175 -11.48 -12.50 -12.10
N ILE A 176 -10.70 -11.71 -12.84
CA ILE A 176 -10.21 -12.06 -14.18
C ILE A 176 -8.89 -12.83 -14.10
N ALA A 177 -8.10 -12.58 -13.05
CA ALA A 177 -6.80 -13.16 -12.78
C ALA A 177 -6.72 -14.69 -13.00
N PRO A 178 -7.65 -15.51 -12.47
CA PRO A 178 -7.63 -16.96 -12.65
C PRO A 178 -7.75 -17.44 -14.11
N LEU A 179 -8.24 -16.58 -15.03
CA LEU A 179 -8.44 -16.90 -16.44
C LEU A 179 -7.17 -16.68 -17.29
N ARG A 180 -6.13 -16.05 -16.74
CA ARG A 180 -4.91 -15.72 -17.49
C ARG A 180 -3.85 -16.80 -17.38
N ARG A 181 -3.16 -17.06 -18.49
CA ARG A 181 -2.02 -17.99 -18.51
C ARG A 181 -0.84 -17.41 -17.75
N VAL A 182 -0.26 -18.21 -16.88
CA VAL A 182 0.94 -17.86 -16.10
C VAL A 182 2.16 -17.96 -17.01
N GLU A 183 2.92 -16.87 -17.13
CA GLU A 183 4.28 -16.97 -17.63
C GLU A 183 5.14 -17.66 -16.56
N VAL A 184 5.72 -18.81 -16.89
CA VAL A 184 6.67 -19.47 -15.98
C VAL A 184 7.98 -18.70 -16.02
N TYR A 185 8.31 -18.02 -14.93
CA TYR A 185 9.55 -17.26 -14.81
C TYR A 185 10.71 -18.21 -14.48
N LYS A 186 11.59 -18.46 -15.45
CA LYS A 186 12.90 -19.08 -15.20
C LYS A 186 13.89 -18.00 -14.79
N GLY A 187 14.18 -17.90 -13.49
CA GLY A 187 15.20 -16.97 -12.99
C GLY A 187 16.63 -17.38 -13.37
N SER A 188 17.55 -16.42 -13.32
CA SER A 188 18.98 -16.70 -13.45
C SER A 188 19.55 -17.11 -12.09
N ASN A 189 20.54 -18.02 -12.07
CA ASN A 189 21.21 -18.38 -10.83
C ASN A 189 22.08 -17.21 -10.35
N GLY A 190 21.87 -16.78 -9.11
CA GLY A 190 22.73 -15.78 -8.46
C GLY A 190 21.94 -14.75 -7.65
N CYS A 191 21.96 -14.88 -6.33
CA CYS A 191 21.43 -13.88 -5.42
C CYS A 191 22.47 -13.59 -4.34
N CYS A 192 22.88 -12.33 -4.22
CA CYS A 192 23.75 -11.91 -3.13
C CYS A 192 22.88 -11.59 -1.91
N SER A 193 22.98 -12.41 -0.86
CA SER A 193 22.27 -12.18 0.41
C SER A 193 22.56 -10.82 1.03
N LYS A 194 23.75 -10.24 0.77
CA LYS A 194 24.12 -8.90 1.23
C LYS A 194 23.20 -7.79 0.70
N LEU A 195 22.50 -8.02 -0.43
CA LEU A 195 21.54 -7.05 -0.96
C LEU A 195 20.31 -6.88 -0.05
N LEU A 196 20.02 -7.85 0.83
CA LEU A 196 18.91 -7.77 1.79
C LEU A 196 19.16 -6.75 2.91
N LEU A 197 20.42 -6.36 3.16
CA LEU A 197 20.77 -5.40 4.21
C LEU A 197 20.16 -4.02 3.98
N ALA A 198 20.11 -3.56 2.72
CA ALA A 198 19.53 -2.26 2.40
C ALA A 198 18.02 -2.22 2.73
N PRO A 199 17.18 -3.15 2.24
CA PRO A 199 15.78 -3.27 2.67
C PRO A 199 15.61 -3.39 4.19
N LEU A 200 16.45 -4.17 4.88
CA LEU A 200 16.36 -4.36 6.33
C LEU A 200 16.67 -3.11 7.15
N SER A 201 17.42 -2.15 6.60
CA SER A 201 17.68 -0.87 7.27
C SER A 201 16.50 0.11 7.26
N ILE A 202 15.49 -0.13 6.40
CA ILE A 202 14.38 0.82 6.21
C ILE A 202 13.33 0.77 7.34
N PRO A 203 12.88 -0.39 7.85
CA PRO A 203 11.84 -0.43 8.88
C PRO A 203 12.21 0.31 10.18
N PRO A 204 13.43 0.17 10.74
CA PRO A 204 13.84 0.96 11.90
C PRO A 204 13.74 2.47 11.66
N VAL A 205 14.16 2.94 10.48
CA VAL A 205 14.10 4.37 10.11
C VAL A 205 12.66 4.83 10.02
N ILE A 206 11.81 4.14 9.26
CA ILE A 206 10.41 4.53 9.04
C ILE A 206 9.63 4.58 10.36
N VAL A 207 9.82 3.57 11.23
CA VAL A 207 9.17 3.53 12.54
C VAL A 207 9.68 4.68 13.43
N ALA A 208 11.00 4.86 13.52
CA ALA A 208 11.61 5.90 14.36
C ALA A 208 11.17 7.32 13.97
N LEU A 209 10.93 7.62 12.69
CA LEU A 209 10.50 8.95 12.24
C LEU A 209 9.26 9.47 13.01
N THR A 210 8.28 8.61 13.27
CA THR A 210 7.04 8.98 13.98
C THR A 210 7.22 9.14 15.50
N HIS A 211 8.36 8.71 16.03
CA HIS A 211 8.73 8.79 17.45
C HIS A 211 9.90 9.73 17.72
N LEU A 212 10.36 10.51 16.72
CA LEU A 212 11.41 11.49 16.92
C LEU A 212 10.96 12.55 17.95
N PRO A 213 11.85 13.02 18.85
CA PRO A 213 11.49 14.01 19.88
C PRO A 213 10.89 15.31 19.34
N ALA A 214 11.25 15.72 18.11
CA ALA A 214 10.67 16.90 17.46
C ALA A 214 9.17 16.74 17.17
N ILE A 215 8.70 15.52 16.94
CA ILE A 215 7.30 15.20 16.63
C ILE A 215 6.55 14.67 17.85
N ASN A 216 7.23 13.82 18.65
CA ASN A 216 6.64 13.07 19.74
C ASN A 216 7.53 13.11 21.00
N PRO A 217 7.70 14.29 21.63
CA PRO A 217 8.61 14.46 22.77
C PRO A 217 8.20 13.63 24.01
N GLU A 218 6.91 13.33 24.12
CA GLU A 218 6.32 12.60 25.25
C GLU A 218 6.11 11.11 24.96
N LEU A 219 6.56 10.64 23.79
CA LEU A 219 6.43 9.24 23.36
C LEU A 219 4.98 8.70 23.46
N TYR A 220 4.00 9.50 23.01
CA TYR A 220 2.62 9.04 22.89
C TYR A 220 2.49 7.94 21.84
N PRO A 221 1.48 7.05 21.94
CA PRO A 221 1.23 6.05 20.93
C PRO A 221 0.90 6.70 19.58
N VAL A 222 1.43 6.12 18.52
CA VAL A 222 1.14 6.40 17.11
C VAL A 222 0.17 5.33 16.58
N SER A 223 0.21 4.11 17.11
CA SER A 223 -0.69 3.04 16.67
C SER A 223 -1.98 2.99 17.50
N VAL A 224 -3.13 2.81 16.85
CA VAL A 224 -4.44 2.71 17.52
C VAL A 224 -4.52 1.47 18.41
N ASP A 225 -3.97 0.33 17.97
CA ASP A 225 -4.07 -0.91 18.73
C ASP A 225 -3.25 -0.89 20.03
N THR A 226 -2.29 0.02 20.15
CA THR A 226 -1.40 0.14 21.31
C THR A 226 -2.18 0.44 22.59
N TYR A 227 -3.30 1.14 22.47
CA TYR A 227 -4.27 1.29 23.55
C TYR A 227 -4.84 -0.04 24.01
N TYR A 228 -5.34 -0.87 23.10
CA TYR A 228 -5.94 -2.16 23.45
C TYR A 228 -4.92 -3.12 24.04
N TYR A 229 -3.69 -3.14 23.52
CA TYR A 229 -2.62 -3.95 24.10
C TYR A 229 -2.22 -3.45 25.49
N THR A 230 -2.13 -2.14 25.69
CA THR A 230 -1.78 -1.59 27.00
C THR A 230 -2.83 -1.92 28.05
N LEU A 231 -4.13 -1.83 27.72
CA LEU A 231 -5.20 -2.25 28.62
C LEU A 231 -5.09 -3.72 29.03
N PHE A 232 -4.76 -4.59 28.06
CA PHE A 232 -4.56 -6.01 28.36
C PHE A 232 -3.35 -6.23 29.27
N LEU A 233 -2.22 -5.57 28.99
CA LEU A 233 -0.99 -5.70 29.78
C LEU A 233 -1.19 -5.22 31.22
N GLN A 234 -1.82 -4.07 31.42
CA GLN A 234 -2.16 -3.55 32.75
C GLN A 234 -3.08 -4.50 33.53
N ARG A 235 -4.05 -5.13 32.86
CA ARG A 235 -4.90 -6.16 33.47
C ARG A 235 -4.12 -7.43 33.79
N ALA A 236 -3.23 -7.85 32.92
CA ALA A 236 -2.38 -9.02 33.15
C ALA A 236 -1.41 -8.80 34.31
N ASP A 237 -0.88 -7.60 34.48
CA ASP A 237 -0.02 -7.23 35.61
C ASP A 237 -0.80 -7.15 36.94
N SER A 238 -2.06 -6.71 36.92
CA SER A 238 -2.89 -6.57 38.13
C SER A 238 -3.63 -7.84 38.55
N LEU A 239 -4.16 -8.62 37.60
CA LEU A 239 -4.99 -9.80 37.85
C LEU A 239 -4.25 -11.12 37.61
N GLY A 240 -3.08 -11.07 36.96
CA GLY A 240 -2.37 -12.24 36.43
C GLY A 240 -2.79 -12.57 34.99
N LEU A 241 -1.86 -13.15 34.23
CA LEU A 241 -2.03 -13.44 32.80
C LEU A 241 -3.27 -14.31 32.50
N TRP A 242 -3.47 -15.39 33.25
CA TRP A 242 -4.58 -16.32 33.03
C TRP A 242 -5.95 -15.67 33.26
N GLU A 243 -6.06 -14.87 34.31
CA GLU A 243 -7.31 -14.17 34.61
C GLU A 243 -7.58 -13.06 33.58
N ALA A 244 -6.55 -12.33 33.15
CA ALA A 244 -6.69 -11.34 32.10
C ALA A 244 -7.14 -11.96 30.76
N LEU A 245 -6.61 -13.13 30.39
CA LEU A 245 -7.07 -13.88 29.21
C LEU A 245 -8.52 -14.33 29.35
N ARG A 246 -8.92 -14.84 30.51
CA ARG A 246 -10.30 -15.30 30.75
C ARG A 246 -11.31 -14.15 30.72
N VAL A 247 -11.00 -13.03 31.38
CA VAL A 247 -11.90 -11.87 31.48
C VAL A 247 -12.00 -11.14 30.15
N HIS A 248 -10.88 -10.97 29.44
CA HIS A 248 -10.88 -10.27 28.15
C HIS A 248 -11.42 -11.14 27.01
N ASN A 249 -11.39 -12.47 27.16
CA ASN A 249 -11.79 -13.46 26.16
C ASN A 249 -11.30 -13.12 24.73
N PRO A 250 -9.98 -12.89 24.53
CA PRO A 250 -9.46 -12.46 23.24
C PRO A 250 -9.53 -13.58 22.20
N ASP A 251 -9.74 -13.20 20.95
CA ASP A 251 -9.71 -14.08 19.77
C ASP A 251 -8.29 -14.63 19.46
N ARG A 252 -7.25 -14.01 20.04
CA ARG A 252 -5.83 -14.30 19.78
C ARG A 252 -5.01 -14.45 21.07
N PRO A 253 -5.34 -15.42 21.93
CA PRO A 253 -4.73 -15.54 23.25
C PRO A 253 -3.23 -15.83 23.18
N VAL A 254 -2.77 -16.66 22.23
CA VAL A 254 -1.34 -16.98 22.09
C VAL A 254 -0.50 -15.75 21.74
N TYR A 255 -1.01 -14.89 20.83
CA TYR A 255 -0.36 -13.63 20.53
C TYR A 255 -0.26 -12.72 21.77
N LEU A 256 -1.33 -12.61 22.56
CA LEU A 256 -1.31 -11.80 23.78
C LEU A 256 -0.39 -12.36 24.87
N ILE A 257 -0.26 -13.68 24.97
CA ILE A 257 0.76 -14.32 25.83
C ILE A 257 2.16 -13.91 25.39
N LEU A 258 2.46 -13.97 24.09
CA LEU A 258 3.75 -13.55 23.55
C LEU A 258 4.04 -12.08 23.88
N ILE A 259 3.06 -11.19 23.66
CA ILE A 259 3.20 -9.75 23.97
C ILE A 259 3.40 -9.53 25.47
N TYR A 260 2.69 -10.25 26.33
CA TYR A 260 2.89 -10.18 27.78
C TYR A 260 4.31 -10.60 28.19
N LEU A 261 4.83 -11.69 27.61
CA LEU A 261 6.20 -12.13 27.89
C LEU A 261 7.24 -11.09 27.43
N LEU A 262 7.02 -10.44 26.28
CA LEU A 262 7.89 -9.36 25.80
C LEU A 262 7.78 -8.11 26.67
N HIS A 263 6.59 -7.79 27.20
CA HIS A 263 6.36 -6.69 28.14
C HIS A 263 7.15 -6.85 29.44
N ARG A 264 7.42 -8.08 29.87
CA ARG A 264 8.33 -8.33 31.02
C ARG A 264 9.78 -7.87 30.76
N VAL A 265 10.18 -7.73 29.51
CA VAL A 265 11.49 -7.21 29.09
C VAL A 265 11.42 -5.72 28.74
N PHE A 266 10.39 -5.32 28.00
CA PHE A 266 10.12 -3.95 27.59
C PHE A 266 8.91 -3.41 28.34
N GLN A 267 9.14 -2.80 29.50
CA GLN A 267 8.08 -2.38 30.41
C GLN A 267 7.20 -1.23 29.88
N ASP A 268 7.70 -0.44 28.93
CA ASP A 268 6.92 0.62 28.29
C ASP A 268 6.12 0.04 27.11
N PRO A 269 4.77 0.04 27.19
CA PRO A 269 3.93 -0.52 26.13
C PRO A 269 4.05 0.21 24.79
N VAL A 270 4.35 1.51 24.78
CA VAL A 270 4.54 2.26 23.52
C VAL A 270 5.86 1.85 22.89
N VAL A 271 6.94 1.73 23.67
CA VAL A 271 8.22 1.21 23.16
C VAL A 271 8.05 -0.18 22.59
N LEU A 272 7.34 -1.07 23.29
CA LEU A 272 7.11 -2.43 22.81
C LEU A 272 6.25 -2.46 21.55
N MET A 273 5.07 -1.82 21.56
CA MET A 273 4.05 -2.01 20.53
C MET A 273 4.17 -1.08 19.34
N ASP A 274 4.83 0.08 19.47
CA ASP A 274 4.98 1.05 18.38
C ASP A 274 6.38 1.06 17.79
N ILE A 275 7.39 0.62 18.55
CA ILE A 275 8.79 0.64 18.10
C ILE A 275 9.29 -0.78 17.87
N ILE A 276 9.46 -1.58 18.93
CA ILE A 276 10.17 -2.86 18.86
C ILE A 276 9.39 -3.89 18.03
N HIS A 277 8.10 -4.09 18.33
CA HIS A 277 7.28 -5.07 17.63
C HIS A 277 7.08 -4.72 16.14
N PRO A 278 6.75 -3.47 15.75
CA PRO A 278 6.67 -3.09 14.33
C PRO A 278 7.97 -3.32 13.59
N ILE A 279 9.12 -2.93 14.15
CA ILE A 279 10.43 -3.15 13.52
C ILE A 279 10.64 -4.65 13.26
N ALA A 280 10.49 -5.48 14.30
CA ALA A 280 10.71 -6.92 14.17
C ALA A 280 9.73 -7.58 13.16
N SER A 281 8.44 -7.25 13.25
CA SER A 281 7.42 -7.84 12.37
C SER A 281 7.60 -7.41 10.91
N ILE A 282 7.96 -6.15 10.65
CA ILE A 282 8.23 -5.66 9.30
C ILE A 282 9.55 -6.22 8.76
N GLU A 283 10.61 -6.34 9.56
CA GLU A 283 11.85 -6.98 9.12
C GLU A 283 11.61 -8.45 8.73
N LEU A 284 10.82 -9.19 9.52
CA LEU A 284 10.38 -10.54 9.15
C LEU A 284 9.58 -10.54 7.84
N LEU A 285 8.74 -9.53 7.60
CA LEU A 285 7.99 -9.39 6.36
C LEU A 285 8.91 -9.14 5.16
N VAL A 286 9.93 -8.30 5.33
CA VAL A 286 10.98 -8.04 4.32
C VAL A 286 11.73 -9.33 4.00
N ILE A 287 12.13 -10.10 5.02
CA ILE A 287 12.80 -11.40 4.87
C ILE A 287 11.89 -12.40 4.14
N ALA A 288 10.62 -12.51 4.54
CA ALA A 288 9.66 -13.39 3.89
C ALA A 288 9.48 -13.01 2.42
N SER A 289 9.34 -11.72 2.11
CA SER A 289 9.19 -11.24 0.73
C SER A 289 10.41 -11.55 -0.15
N TYR A 290 11.61 -11.50 0.41
CA TYR A 290 12.85 -11.91 -0.26
C TYR A 290 12.81 -13.39 -0.64
N TYR A 291 12.46 -14.27 0.30
CA TYR A 291 12.39 -15.71 0.02
C TYR A 291 11.25 -16.05 -0.94
N VAL A 292 10.08 -15.45 -0.73
CA VAL A 292 8.88 -15.72 -1.54
C VAL A 292 9.07 -15.26 -2.97
N SER A 293 9.56 -14.04 -3.19
CA SER A 293 9.82 -13.55 -4.55
C SER A 293 10.89 -14.37 -5.26
N ARG A 294 11.94 -14.82 -4.56
CA ARG A 294 12.95 -15.73 -5.13
C ARG A 294 12.37 -17.09 -5.53
N ASN A 295 11.49 -17.67 -4.71
CA ASN A 295 10.87 -18.96 -5.02
C ASN A 295 9.84 -18.85 -6.14
N LEU A 296 9.08 -17.75 -6.19
CA LEU A 296 8.03 -17.55 -7.19
C LEU A 296 8.55 -17.09 -8.55
N TYR A 297 9.57 -16.23 -8.57
CA TYR A 297 10.06 -15.57 -9.79
C TYR A 297 11.54 -15.87 -10.11
N GLY A 298 12.23 -16.63 -9.25
CA GLY A 298 13.64 -16.97 -9.38
C GLY A 298 14.59 -15.92 -8.78
N SER A 299 15.90 -16.22 -8.79
CA SER A 299 16.93 -15.29 -8.29
C SER A 299 17.26 -14.20 -9.32
N GLY A 300 17.33 -12.96 -8.84
CA GLY A 300 17.66 -11.78 -9.65
C GLY A 300 17.56 -10.53 -8.79
N SER A 301 18.12 -9.40 -9.25
CA SER A 301 18.12 -8.16 -8.46
C SER A 301 16.71 -7.67 -8.12
N VAL A 302 15.70 -7.98 -8.95
CA VAL A 302 14.30 -7.64 -8.65
C VAL A 302 13.81 -8.41 -7.42
N SER A 303 13.92 -9.75 -7.39
CA SER A 303 13.54 -10.56 -6.23
C SER A 303 14.41 -10.29 -5.00
N CYS A 304 15.71 -10.07 -5.20
CA CYS A 304 16.67 -10.02 -4.12
C CYS A 304 16.82 -8.64 -3.45
N LEU A 305 16.42 -7.55 -4.12
CA LEU A 305 16.58 -6.18 -3.64
C LEU A 305 15.30 -5.37 -3.80
N TRP A 306 14.80 -5.24 -5.03
CA TRP A 306 13.73 -4.27 -5.31
C TRP A 306 12.38 -4.64 -4.68
N ILE A 307 12.01 -5.92 -4.69
CA ILE A 307 10.78 -6.39 -4.02
C ILE A 307 10.88 -6.21 -2.49
N PRO A 308 11.92 -6.70 -1.80
CA PRO A 308 12.08 -6.44 -0.37
C PRO A 308 12.15 -4.95 -0.03
N LEU A 309 12.80 -4.13 -0.87
CA LEU A 309 12.86 -2.68 -0.67
C LEU A 309 11.47 -2.04 -0.76
N MET A 310 10.66 -2.45 -1.74
CA MET A 310 9.27 -2.01 -1.86
C MET A 310 8.42 -2.46 -0.69
N VAL A 311 8.61 -3.69 -0.18
CA VAL A 311 7.90 -4.16 1.02
C VAL A 311 8.29 -3.34 2.24
N ALA A 312 9.57 -3.02 2.40
CA ALA A 312 10.08 -2.26 3.54
C ALA A 312 9.56 -0.81 3.60
N SER A 313 9.15 -0.24 2.46
CA SER A 313 8.53 1.10 2.35
C SER A 313 7.16 1.05 1.66
N GLY A 314 6.45 -0.07 1.81
CA GLY A 314 5.25 -0.39 1.05
C GLY A 314 3.95 -0.01 1.73
N HIS A 315 2.83 -0.36 1.10
CA HIS A 315 1.50 -0.03 1.63
C HIS A 315 1.25 -0.73 2.97
N SER A 316 1.76 -1.96 3.10
CA SER A 316 1.59 -2.76 4.31
C SER A 316 2.26 -2.11 5.52
N VAL A 317 3.48 -1.59 5.34
CA VAL A 317 4.26 -0.95 6.42
C VAL A 317 3.55 0.28 6.95
N TYR A 318 3.13 1.18 6.07
CA TYR A 318 2.40 2.38 6.48
C TYR A 318 1.07 2.03 7.16
N GLY A 319 0.35 1.03 6.63
CA GLY A 319 -0.89 0.55 7.23
C GLY A 319 -0.70 -0.06 8.62
N PHE A 320 0.36 -0.84 8.83
CA PHE A 320 0.68 -1.44 10.13
C PHE A 320 1.07 -0.41 11.19
N ILE A 321 1.84 0.61 10.82
CA ILE A 321 2.20 1.71 11.74
C ILE A 321 0.97 2.56 12.06
N ALA A 322 0.21 2.96 11.04
CA ALA A 322 -0.94 3.83 11.20
C ALA A 322 -2.07 3.14 11.98
N GLY A 323 -2.56 2.02 11.48
CA GLY A 323 -3.70 1.31 12.05
C GLY A 323 -3.36 0.44 13.26
N GLY A 324 -2.09 0.18 13.52
CA GLY A 324 -1.66 -0.63 14.65
C GLY A 324 -1.92 -2.12 14.49
N TYR A 325 -2.10 -2.65 13.29
CA TYR A 325 -2.46 -4.07 13.08
C TYR A 325 -1.30 -5.05 13.41
N GLN A 326 -0.82 -5.06 14.66
CA GLN A 326 0.40 -5.73 15.10
C GLN A 326 0.31 -7.26 14.98
N ALA A 327 -0.79 -7.87 15.43
CA ALA A 327 -1.01 -9.30 15.24
C ALA A 327 -1.02 -9.67 13.74
N ASN A 328 -1.57 -8.80 12.90
CA ASN A 328 -1.63 -9.00 11.46
C ASN A 328 -0.24 -8.88 10.81
N SER A 329 0.55 -7.87 11.20
CA SER A 329 1.91 -7.67 10.69
C SER A 329 2.83 -8.84 11.03
N LEU A 330 2.64 -9.49 12.20
CA LEU A 330 3.39 -10.68 12.58
C LEU A 330 2.89 -11.96 11.88
N ALA A 331 1.59 -12.06 11.61
CA ALA A 331 1.00 -13.21 10.92
C ALA A 331 1.28 -13.22 9.41
N LEU A 332 1.51 -12.06 8.79
CA LEU A 332 1.71 -11.94 7.35
C LEU A 332 3.00 -12.62 6.85
N PRO A 333 4.19 -12.50 7.48
CA PRO A 333 5.40 -13.19 7.04
C PRO A 333 5.25 -14.72 6.86
N PRO A 334 4.76 -15.51 7.85
CA PRO A 334 4.54 -16.94 7.64
C PRO A 334 3.44 -17.20 6.59
N ALA A 335 2.45 -16.33 6.48
CA ALA A 335 1.40 -16.43 5.45
C ALA A 335 1.96 -16.24 4.02
N LEU A 336 2.90 -15.32 3.82
CA LEU A 336 3.59 -15.18 2.55
C LEU A 336 4.43 -16.41 2.24
N MET A 337 5.16 -16.95 3.22
CA MET A 337 5.98 -18.16 3.05
C MET A 337 5.13 -19.35 2.58
N LEU A 338 3.89 -19.49 3.10
CA LEU A 338 2.94 -20.52 2.71
C LEU A 338 2.64 -20.53 1.19
N LEU A 339 2.65 -19.37 0.53
CA LEU A 339 2.35 -19.24 -0.91
C LEU A 339 3.33 -20.01 -1.82
N THR A 340 4.47 -20.44 -1.28
CA THR A 340 5.54 -21.14 -2.01
C THR A 340 5.65 -22.62 -1.68
N ARG A 341 4.74 -23.13 -0.84
CA ARG A 341 4.83 -24.48 -0.27
C ARG A 341 3.71 -25.39 -0.79
N GLY A 342 4.02 -26.69 -0.89
CA GLY A 342 3.04 -27.75 -1.11
C GLY A 342 2.48 -28.30 0.20
N ALA A 343 1.61 -29.30 0.11
CA ALA A 343 1.06 -29.98 1.28
C ALA A 343 2.13 -30.79 2.03
N ASP A 344 2.69 -30.22 3.09
CA ASP A 344 3.67 -30.88 3.96
C ASP A 344 3.62 -30.37 5.42
N ILE A 345 4.47 -30.95 6.28
CA ILE A 345 4.51 -30.64 7.72
C ILE A 345 4.85 -29.18 8.01
N TYR A 346 5.71 -28.53 7.20
CA TYR A 346 6.03 -27.13 7.47
C TYR A 346 4.88 -26.21 7.03
N SER A 347 4.11 -26.58 6.00
CA SER A 347 2.86 -25.87 5.68
C SER A 347 1.86 -25.95 6.83
N TYR A 348 1.75 -27.12 7.49
CA TYR A 348 0.98 -27.25 8.73
C TYR A 348 1.50 -26.33 9.84
N LEU A 349 2.81 -26.30 10.08
CA LEU A 349 3.41 -25.43 11.10
C LEU A 349 3.16 -23.95 10.80
N LEU A 350 3.33 -23.52 9.55
CA LEU A 350 3.04 -22.14 9.14
C LEU A 350 1.56 -21.80 9.34
N LEU A 351 0.64 -22.66 8.88
CA LEU A 351 -0.79 -22.47 9.07
C LEU A 351 -1.19 -22.42 10.55
N GLN A 352 -0.61 -23.29 11.36
CA GLN A 352 -0.82 -23.30 12.80
C GLN A 352 -0.32 -22.01 13.45
N SER A 353 0.88 -21.52 13.09
CA SER A 353 1.38 -20.24 13.56
C SER A 353 0.45 -19.09 13.20
N ILE A 354 -0.04 -19.04 11.95
CA ILE A 354 -0.96 -17.98 11.51
C ILE A 354 -2.29 -18.07 12.28
N ALA A 355 -2.86 -19.27 12.46
CA ALA A 355 -4.12 -19.47 13.19
C ALA A 355 -4.04 -19.00 14.66
N LEU A 356 -2.90 -19.21 15.31
CA LEU A 356 -2.68 -18.81 16.71
C LEU A 356 -2.39 -17.30 16.87
N ILE A 357 -1.93 -16.63 15.81
CA ILE A 357 -1.60 -15.21 15.84
C ILE A 357 -2.79 -14.35 15.37
N HIS A 358 -3.35 -14.66 14.20
CA HIS A 358 -4.36 -13.81 13.56
C HIS A 358 -5.36 -14.61 12.70
N PRO A 359 -6.63 -14.78 13.15
CA PRO A 359 -7.64 -15.59 12.46
C PRO A 359 -7.97 -15.13 11.04
N TRP A 360 -7.97 -13.83 10.78
CA TRP A 360 -8.29 -13.28 9.45
C TRP A 360 -7.20 -13.56 8.42
N THR A 361 -5.93 -13.44 8.82
CA THR A 361 -4.80 -13.79 7.94
C THR A 361 -4.82 -15.29 7.66
N PHE A 362 -5.16 -16.11 8.67
CA PHE A 362 -5.35 -17.55 8.48
C PHE A 362 -6.44 -17.85 7.45
N ALA A 363 -7.63 -17.28 7.60
CA ALA A 363 -8.75 -17.53 6.69
C ALA A 363 -8.40 -17.15 5.25
N MET A 364 -7.84 -15.95 5.04
CA MET A 364 -7.47 -15.45 3.72
C MET A 364 -6.41 -16.34 3.05
N TYR A 365 -5.31 -16.64 3.76
CA TYR A 365 -4.17 -17.33 3.17
C TYR A 365 -4.36 -18.85 3.09
N SER A 366 -5.06 -19.47 4.03
CA SER A 366 -5.42 -20.89 3.92
C SER A 366 -6.35 -21.13 2.73
N THR A 367 -7.37 -20.28 2.54
CA THR A 367 -8.28 -20.37 1.40
C THR A 367 -7.54 -20.15 0.09
N SER A 368 -6.73 -19.10 -0.02
CA SER A 368 -5.89 -18.86 -1.20
C SER A 368 -4.97 -20.06 -1.51
N TRP A 369 -4.32 -20.61 -0.50
CA TRP A 369 -3.39 -21.73 -0.64
C TRP A 369 -4.06 -23.02 -1.10
N VAL A 370 -5.30 -23.28 -0.65
CA VAL A 370 -6.15 -24.41 -1.10
C VAL A 370 -6.66 -24.19 -2.52
N LEU A 371 -7.04 -22.97 -2.90
CA LEU A 371 -7.54 -22.66 -4.24
C LEU A 371 -6.44 -22.67 -5.31
N SER A 372 -5.19 -22.42 -4.92
CA SER A 372 -4.08 -22.31 -5.87
C SER A 372 -3.88 -23.55 -6.76
N PRO A 373 -3.88 -24.80 -6.25
CA PRO A 373 -3.82 -25.98 -7.11
C PRO A 373 -5.10 -26.22 -7.92
N ILE A 374 -6.27 -25.76 -7.46
CA ILE A 374 -7.52 -25.92 -8.21
C ILE A 374 -7.45 -25.14 -9.54
N ALA A 375 -6.89 -23.93 -9.50
CA ALA A 375 -6.66 -23.12 -10.69
C ALA A 375 -5.72 -23.80 -11.71
N SER A 376 -4.82 -24.68 -11.25
CA SER A 376 -3.96 -25.51 -12.11
C SER A 376 -4.48 -26.95 -12.31
N ARG A 377 -5.76 -27.22 -11.98
CA ARG A 377 -6.45 -28.53 -12.08
C ARG A 377 -5.84 -29.64 -11.21
N GLY A 378 -5.06 -29.29 -10.20
CA GLY A 378 -4.46 -30.20 -9.21
C GLY A 378 -5.37 -30.51 -8.02
N PHE A 379 -6.55 -31.11 -8.26
CA PHE A 379 -7.55 -31.38 -7.21
C PHE A 379 -7.02 -32.26 -6.06
N HIS A 380 -6.17 -33.24 -6.36
CA HIS A 380 -5.58 -34.09 -5.31
C HIS A 380 -4.68 -33.30 -4.35
N GLU A 381 -3.87 -32.39 -4.88
CA GLU A 381 -3.06 -31.48 -4.07
C GLU A 381 -3.95 -30.50 -3.29
N ALA A 382 -4.99 -29.95 -3.91
CA ALA A 382 -5.97 -29.10 -3.23
C ALA A 382 -6.63 -29.82 -2.04
N ALA A 383 -7.00 -31.09 -2.19
CA ALA A 383 -7.59 -31.89 -1.12
C ALA A 383 -6.61 -32.10 0.06
N LYS A 384 -5.33 -32.38 -0.22
CA LYS A 384 -4.29 -32.47 0.82
C LYS A 384 -4.11 -31.15 1.57
N ARG A 385 -4.04 -30.04 0.83
CA ARG A 385 -3.95 -28.69 1.41
C ARG A 385 -5.16 -28.36 2.26
N PHE A 386 -6.35 -28.71 1.79
CA PHE A 386 -7.60 -28.54 2.53
C PHE A 386 -7.57 -29.32 3.85
N LEU A 387 -7.15 -30.58 3.83
CA LEU A 387 -7.03 -31.40 5.04
C LEU A 387 -6.07 -30.77 6.06
N ILE A 388 -4.91 -30.29 5.60
CA ILE A 388 -3.94 -29.59 6.48
C ILE A 388 -4.56 -28.31 7.06
N ALA A 389 -5.22 -27.49 6.23
CA ALA A 389 -5.87 -26.27 6.68
C ALA A 389 -6.97 -26.52 7.71
N VAL A 390 -7.81 -27.54 7.49
CA VAL A 390 -8.83 -27.96 8.45
C VAL A 390 -8.20 -28.47 9.75
N LEU A 391 -7.14 -29.28 9.67
CA LEU A 391 -6.43 -29.75 10.86
C LEU A 391 -5.86 -28.59 11.66
N SER A 392 -5.19 -27.62 11.00
CA SER A 392 -4.68 -26.42 11.65
C SER A 392 -5.79 -25.56 12.27
N LEU A 393 -6.96 -25.46 11.61
CA LEU A 393 -8.12 -24.77 12.16
C LEU A 393 -8.63 -25.45 13.43
N VAL A 394 -8.79 -26.78 13.41
CA VAL A 394 -9.28 -27.56 14.56
C VAL A 394 -8.32 -27.46 15.74
N VAL A 395 -7.02 -27.63 15.50
CA VAL A 395 -6.00 -27.53 16.55
C VAL A 395 -5.90 -26.09 17.06
N GLY A 396 -5.90 -25.09 16.17
CA GLY A 396 -5.91 -23.68 16.54
C GLY A 396 -7.12 -23.28 17.38
N GLU A 397 -8.31 -23.73 16.99
CA GLU A 397 -9.55 -23.51 17.74
C GLU A 397 -9.48 -24.16 19.13
N ALA A 398 -9.03 -25.41 19.22
CA ALA A 398 -8.91 -26.13 20.49
C ALA A 398 -7.94 -25.42 21.44
N VAL A 399 -6.78 -24.99 20.94
CA VAL A 399 -5.80 -24.23 21.73
C VAL A 399 -6.39 -22.89 22.18
N ASN A 400 -6.96 -22.09 21.29
CA ASN A 400 -7.50 -20.78 21.66
C ASN A 400 -8.65 -20.89 22.67
N ARG A 401 -9.55 -21.86 22.50
CA ARG A 401 -10.63 -22.10 23.47
C ARG A 401 -10.12 -22.53 24.83
N SER A 402 -9.06 -23.35 24.85
CA SER A 402 -8.46 -23.78 26.12
C SER A 402 -7.79 -22.65 26.89
N LEU A 403 -7.31 -21.61 26.20
CA LEU A 403 -6.55 -20.50 26.80
C LEU A 403 -7.44 -19.35 27.26
N SER A 404 -8.44 -18.94 26.46
CA SER A 404 -9.27 -17.76 26.77
C SER A 404 -10.78 -17.99 26.64
N GLY A 405 -11.23 -19.10 26.07
CA GLY A 405 -12.61 -19.28 25.61
C GLY A 405 -12.89 -18.67 24.23
N GLY A 406 -11.91 -17.98 23.63
CA GLY A 406 -11.98 -17.41 22.29
C GLY A 406 -11.74 -18.45 21.20
N GLY A 407 -11.82 -18.04 19.93
CA GLY A 407 -11.69 -18.98 18.80
C GLY A 407 -11.14 -18.36 17.52
N VAL A 408 -10.69 -19.21 16.62
CA VAL A 408 -10.28 -18.87 15.25
C VAL A 408 -11.50 -18.80 14.33
N PHE A 409 -12.47 -19.69 14.50
CA PHE A 409 -13.63 -19.80 13.61
C PHE A 409 -14.65 -18.68 13.81
N PHE A 410 -15.00 -18.39 15.06
CA PHE A 410 -16.09 -17.45 15.38
C PHE A 410 -15.88 -16.03 14.80
N PRO A 411 -14.68 -15.41 14.90
CA PRO A 411 -14.44 -14.09 14.32
C PRO A 411 -14.58 -14.05 12.81
N VAL A 412 -14.23 -15.15 12.12
CA VAL A 412 -14.34 -15.27 10.66
C VAL A 412 -15.79 -15.48 10.25
N ALA A 413 -16.50 -16.37 10.95
CA ALA A 413 -17.88 -16.72 10.65
C ALA A 413 -18.86 -15.57 10.96
N SER A 414 -18.65 -14.83 12.05
CA SER A 414 -19.53 -13.73 12.46
C SER A 414 -19.55 -12.60 11.44
N ILE A 415 -18.38 -12.22 10.91
CA ILE A 415 -18.29 -11.18 9.87
C ILE A 415 -18.81 -11.70 8.53
N ALA A 416 -18.53 -12.95 8.16
CA ALA A 416 -19.12 -13.54 6.96
C ALA A 416 -20.66 -13.53 7.03
N TYR A 417 -21.23 -13.84 8.20
CA TYR A 417 -22.67 -13.78 8.44
C TYR A 417 -23.21 -12.35 8.41
N GLN A 418 -22.56 -11.40 9.08
CA GLN A 418 -22.93 -9.98 9.05
C GLN A 418 -22.87 -9.41 7.64
N ALA A 419 -21.85 -9.79 6.87
CA ALA A 419 -21.65 -9.35 5.49
C ALA A 419 -22.74 -9.87 4.54
N ILE A 420 -23.21 -11.11 4.73
CA ILE A 420 -24.34 -11.66 3.99
C ILE A 420 -25.66 -10.98 4.40
N GLY A 421 -25.83 -10.69 5.71
CA GLY A 421 -27.04 -10.06 6.25
C GLY A 421 -27.16 -8.56 5.99
N HIS A 422 -26.04 -7.87 5.75
CA HIS A 422 -25.96 -6.43 5.51
C HIS A 422 -25.25 -6.13 4.19
N ILE A 423 -25.85 -6.55 3.07
CA ILE A 423 -25.51 -5.96 1.77
C ILE A 423 -25.98 -4.50 1.82
N TYR A 424 -25.15 -3.63 2.36
CA TYR A 424 -25.41 -2.20 2.39
C TYR A 424 -25.63 -1.72 0.95
N SER A 425 -26.68 -0.93 0.75
CA SER A 425 -27.08 -0.33 -0.53
C SER A 425 -26.15 0.82 -0.96
N GLY A 426 -24.84 0.65 -0.81
CA GLY A 426 -23.82 1.63 -1.18
C GLY A 426 -23.25 1.38 -2.57
N ASN A 427 -22.68 2.41 -3.19
CA ASN A 427 -21.94 2.25 -4.43
C ASN A 427 -20.63 1.48 -4.14
N THR A 428 -20.56 0.23 -4.60
CA THR A 428 -19.41 -0.68 -4.48
C THR A 428 -18.08 -0.02 -4.83
N ILE A 429 -18.03 0.73 -5.94
CA ILE A 429 -16.81 1.36 -6.44
C ILE A 429 -16.33 2.44 -5.47
N VAL A 430 -17.28 3.22 -4.92
CA VAL A 430 -17.00 4.25 -3.92
C VAL A 430 -16.47 3.63 -2.63
N ASN A 431 -17.07 2.54 -2.16
CA ASN A 431 -16.63 1.85 -0.94
C ASN A 431 -15.23 1.22 -1.10
N ILE A 432 -14.91 0.65 -2.26
CA ILE A 432 -13.56 0.15 -2.55
C ILE A 432 -12.55 1.29 -2.51
N TYR A 433 -12.86 2.41 -3.17
CA TYR A 433 -12.00 3.59 -3.16
C TYR A 433 -11.78 4.11 -1.73
N TYR A 434 -12.84 4.26 -0.95
CA TYR A 434 -12.76 4.73 0.43
C TYR A 434 -12.08 3.75 1.38
N GLY A 435 -12.18 2.44 1.16
CA GLY A 435 -11.42 1.46 1.94
C GLY A 435 -9.91 1.68 1.83
N TYR A 436 -9.43 2.06 0.64
CA TYR A 436 -8.03 2.44 0.45
C TYR A 436 -7.73 3.87 0.93
N ALA A 437 -8.58 4.81 0.55
CA ALA A 437 -8.29 6.24 0.67
C ALA A 437 -8.60 6.84 2.04
N LEU A 438 -9.51 6.27 2.85
CA LEU A 438 -9.89 6.83 4.15
C LEU A 438 -9.29 6.07 5.33
N TYR A 439 -9.40 4.76 5.31
CA TYR A 439 -9.08 3.96 6.50
C TYR A 439 -7.59 3.95 6.82
N ALA A 440 -7.30 3.94 8.11
CA ALA A 440 -5.96 4.16 8.67
C ALA A 440 -5.26 5.36 7.99
N TRP A 441 -6.02 6.41 7.71
CA TRP A 441 -5.56 7.68 7.16
C TRP A 441 -4.85 7.60 5.81
N SER A 442 -5.43 6.88 4.84
CA SER A 442 -4.85 6.71 3.50
C SER A 442 -3.51 5.96 3.48
N SER A 443 -3.13 5.31 4.58
CA SER A 443 -1.82 4.68 4.73
C SER A 443 -1.55 3.57 3.73
N ILE A 444 -2.56 2.80 3.33
CA ILE A 444 -2.42 1.76 2.31
C ILE A 444 -2.60 2.28 0.88
N TYR A 445 -3.06 3.52 0.71
CA TYR A 445 -3.21 4.13 -0.60
C TYR A 445 -1.84 4.59 -1.09
N LEU A 446 -1.18 3.74 -1.87
CA LEU A 446 0.17 3.98 -2.41
C LEU A 446 0.16 3.77 -3.93
N PRO A 447 -0.24 4.80 -4.71
CA PRO A 447 -0.52 4.67 -6.15
C PRO A 447 0.62 4.09 -7.01
N PRO A 448 1.91 4.41 -6.77
CA PRO A 448 3.00 3.78 -7.51
C PRO A 448 3.01 2.25 -7.36
N ILE A 449 2.77 1.71 -6.17
CA ILE A 449 2.72 0.25 -5.95
C ILE A 449 1.48 -0.35 -6.60
N ALA A 450 0.31 0.26 -6.41
CA ALA A 450 -0.94 -0.21 -6.99
C ALA A 450 -0.87 -0.27 -8.53
N SER A 451 -0.32 0.75 -9.18
CA SER A 451 -0.18 0.79 -10.65
C SER A 451 0.77 -0.29 -11.19
N LEU A 452 1.92 -0.52 -10.52
CA LEU A 452 2.84 -1.60 -10.87
C LEU A 452 2.21 -2.99 -10.67
N ALA A 453 1.46 -3.17 -9.59
CA ALA A 453 0.76 -4.41 -9.29
C ALA A 453 -0.31 -4.68 -10.35
N LEU A 454 -1.13 -3.67 -10.70
CA LEU A 454 -2.14 -3.78 -11.76
C LEU A 454 -1.50 -4.19 -13.10
N TYR A 455 -0.43 -3.49 -13.51
CA TYR A 455 0.29 -3.83 -14.74
C TYR A 455 0.74 -5.30 -14.74
N SER A 456 1.29 -5.75 -13.61
CA SER A 456 1.80 -7.11 -13.47
C SER A 456 0.68 -8.16 -13.49
N ILE A 457 -0.45 -7.91 -12.85
CA ILE A 457 -1.66 -8.76 -12.90
C ILE A 457 -2.11 -8.93 -14.36
N LEU A 458 -2.12 -7.82 -15.12
CA LEU A 458 -2.44 -7.79 -16.54
C LEU A 458 -1.35 -8.40 -17.44
N ARG A 459 -0.19 -8.75 -16.92
CA ARG A 459 0.86 -9.47 -17.67
C ARG A 459 0.90 -10.96 -17.38
N GLY A 460 0.54 -11.37 -16.17
CA GLY A 460 0.76 -12.74 -15.72
C GLY A 460 1.50 -12.73 -14.39
N VAL A 461 0.93 -13.33 -13.34
CA VAL A 461 1.63 -13.60 -12.07
C VAL A 461 1.44 -15.08 -11.67
N PRO A 462 2.27 -15.63 -10.78
CA PRO A 462 2.12 -16.97 -10.25
C PRO A 462 0.72 -17.24 -9.67
N THR A 463 0.24 -18.47 -9.84
CA THR A 463 -1.10 -18.89 -9.44
C THR A 463 -1.40 -18.64 -7.97
N SER A 464 -0.42 -18.79 -7.07
CA SER A 464 -0.63 -18.51 -5.64
C SER A 464 -0.92 -17.04 -5.35
N LEU A 465 -0.31 -16.10 -6.08
CA LEU A 465 -0.61 -14.67 -5.96
C LEU A 465 -1.98 -14.35 -6.57
N TYR A 466 -2.35 -15.00 -7.68
CA TYR A 466 -3.68 -14.87 -8.25
C TYR A 466 -4.79 -15.36 -7.32
N SER A 467 -4.60 -16.52 -6.67
CA SER A 467 -5.56 -17.02 -5.69
C SER A 467 -5.70 -16.05 -4.51
N THR A 468 -4.61 -15.44 -4.05
CA THR A 468 -4.66 -14.44 -2.98
C THR A 468 -5.44 -13.20 -3.41
N LEU A 469 -5.18 -12.70 -4.63
CA LEU A 469 -5.92 -11.56 -5.18
C LEU A 469 -7.40 -11.87 -5.39
N PHE A 470 -7.73 -13.05 -5.91
CA PHE A 470 -9.12 -13.50 -6.08
C PHE A 470 -9.85 -13.54 -4.74
N ILE A 471 -9.22 -14.10 -3.70
CA ILE A 471 -9.77 -14.10 -2.34
C ILE A 471 -9.89 -12.69 -1.77
N ALA A 472 -8.94 -11.79 -2.05
CA ALA A 472 -9.03 -10.40 -1.63
C ALA A 472 -10.24 -9.69 -2.29
N SER A 473 -10.41 -9.86 -3.60
CA SER A 473 -11.56 -9.30 -4.33
C SER A 473 -12.88 -9.89 -3.85
N LEU A 474 -12.96 -11.22 -3.71
CA LEU A 474 -14.17 -11.91 -3.23
C LEU A 474 -14.52 -11.48 -1.80
N GLY A 475 -13.54 -11.46 -0.90
CA GLY A 475 -13.73 -10.99 0.47
C GLY A 475 -14.18 -9.54 0.51
N SER A 476 -13.65 -8.69 -0.37
CA SER A 476 -14.09 -7.29 -0.50
C SER A 476 -15.51 -7.17 -1.03
N THR A 477 -15.93 -8.06 -1.95
CA THR A 477 -17.32 -8.13 -2.45
C THR A 477 -18.29 -8.56 -1.36
N VAL A 478 -17.88 -9.50 -0.51
CA VAL A 478 -18.68 -9.89 0.65
C VAL A 478 -18.77 -8.71 1.64
N SER A 479 -17.65 -8.02 1.88
CA SER A 479 -17.56 -6.89 2.83
C SER A 479 -17.91 -5.52 2.24
N LEU A 480 -18.71 -5.42 1.16
CA LEU A 480 -18.96 -4.15 0.47
C LEU A 480 -19.59 -3.07 1.35
N GLY A 481 -20.23 -3.46 2.44
CA GLY A 481 -20.82 -2.53 3.40
C GLY A 481 -19.86 -1.91 4.41
N ASP A 482 -18.63 -2.42 4.53
CA ASP A 482 -17.65 -1.94 5.50
C ASP A 482 -16.30 -1.67 4.81
N PRO A 483 -16.00 -0.40 4.46
CA PRO A 483 -14.73 -0.07 3.85
C PRO A 483 -13.52 -0.34 4.77
N GLY A 484 -13.71 -0.47 6.09
CA GLY A 484 -12.67 -0.88 7.02
C GLY A 484 -12.30 -2.36 6.90
N LEU A 485 -13.26 -3.23 6.59
CA LEU A 485 -12.96 -4.62 6.24
C LEU A 485 -12.27 -4.72 4.88
N ILE A 486 -12.72 -3.94 3.89
CA ILE A 486 -12.04 -3.84 2.58
C ILE A 486 -10.57 -3.43 2.78
N HIS A 487 -10.32 -2.40 3.58
CA HIS A 487 -8.98 -1.96 3.95
C HIS A 487 -8.13 -3.11 4.50
N ARG A 488 -8.63 -3.85 5.49
CA ARG A 488 -7.90 -4.95 6.14
C ARG A 488 -7.57 -6.09 5.17
N ILE A 489 -8.48 -6.41 4.26
CA ILE A 489 -8.28 -7.46 3.25
C ILE A 489 -7.16 -7.06 2.28
N TYR A 490 -7.17 -5.83 1.79
CA TYR A 490 -6.14 -5.36 0.86
C TYR A 490 -4.81 -5.03 1.52
N LEU A 491 -4.80 -4.63 2.79
CA LEU A 491 -3.60 -4.53 3.61
C LEU A 491 -2.81 -5.86 3.60
N ASN A 492 -3.51 -7.00 3.56
CA ASN A 492 -2.93 -8.33 3.54
C ASN A 492 -2.57 -8.85 2.15
N THR A 493 -2.87 -8.11 1.08
CA THR A 493 -2.56 -8.52 -0.28
C THR A 493 -1.12 -8.14 -0.61
N PRO A 494 -0.27 -9.07 -1.12
CA PRO A 494 1.15 -8.81 -1.35
C PRO A 494 1.39 -8.03 -2.66
N LEU A 495 0.86 -6.81 -2.77
CA LEU A 495 0.92 -5.97 -3.96
C LEU A 495 2.36 -5.70 -4.40
N GLU A 496 3.28 -5.57 -3.45
CA GLU A 496 4.70 -5.37 -3.71
C GLU A 496 5.34 -6.59 -4.39
N ILE A 497 4.98 -7.81 -3.99
CA ILE A 497 5.47 -9.04 -4.65
C ILE A 497 4.81 -9.22 -6.02
N ILE A 498 3.54 -8.83 -6.14
CA ILE A 498 2.80 -8.84 -7.41
C ILE A 498 3.45 -7.89 -8.42
N ALA A 499 4.08 -6.78 -8.00
CA ALA A 499 4.72 -5.79 -8.87
C ALA A 499 5.99 -6.29 -9.62
N TYR A 500 6.45 -7.52 -9.38
CA TYR A 500 7.69 -8.06 -9.96
C TYR A 500 7.80 -7.94 -11.50
N PRO A 501 6.81 -8.41 -12.30
CA PRO A 501 6.86 -8.27 -13.76
C PRO A 501 7.07 -6.83 -14.22
N ALA A 502 6.36 -5.87 -13.64
CA ALA A 502 6.51 -4.44 -13.96
C ALA A 502 7.94 -3.96 -13.68
N LEU A 503 8.48 -4.24 -12.49
CA LEU A 503 9.85 -3.83 -12.13
C LEU A 503 10.91 -4.44 -13.03
N ARG A 504 10.72 -5.69 -13.45
CA ARG A 504 11.62 -6.35 -14.40
C ARG A 504 11.67 -5.57 -15.71
N GLU A 505 10.51 -5.30 -16.30
CA GLU A 505 10.37 -4.62 -17.58
C GLU A 505 10.83 -3.16 -17.53
N LEU A 506 10.57 -2.45 -16.42
CA LEU A 506 11.10 -1.10 -16.20
C LEU A 506 12.63 -1.05 -16.30
N GLY A 507 13.32 -2.07 -15.78
CA GLY A 507 14.78 -2.14 -15.91
C GLY A 507 15.28 -2.39 -17.33
N CYS A 508 14.43 -2.92 -18.22
CA CYS A 508 14.72 -3.03 -19.65
C CYS A 508 14.52 -1.71 -20.39
N ILE A 509 13.68 -0.80 -19.86
CA ILE A 509 13.50 0.54 -20.41
C ILE A 509 14.70 1.43 -20.08
N SER A 510 15.09 1.47 -18.79
CA SER A 510 16.26 2.21 -18.33
C SER A 510 16.76 1.66 -17.00
N LYS A 511 18.09 1.66 -16.82
CA LYS A 511 18.72 1.29 -15.53
C LYS A 511 18.28 2.21 -14.38
N TYR A 512 17.79 3.41 -14.68
CA TYR A 512 17.34 4.39 -13.70
C TYR A 512 15.85 4.25 -13.32
N SER A 513 15.03 3.54 -14.10
CA SER A 513 13.58 3.48 -13.88
C SER A 513 13.20 2.88 -12.52
N ARG A 514 13.95 1.88 -12.01
CA ARG A 514 13.71 1.28 -10.70
C ARG A 514 14.06 2.23 -9.53
N PRO A 515 15.23 2.91 -9.52
CA PRO A 515 15.47 3.99 -8.58
C PRO A 515 14.39 5.08 -8.58
N LEU A 516 13.96 5.54 -9.76
CA LEU A 516 12.97 6.63 -9.88
C LEU A 516 11.61 6.22 -9.28
N ILE A 517 11.15 5.00 -9.51
CA ILE A 517 9.88 4.54 -8.91
C ILE A 517 10.01 4.37 -7.39
N CYS A 518 11.17 3.97 -6.87
CA CYS A 518 11.42 3.96 -5.43
C CYS A 518 11.41 5.35 -4.81
N ILE A 519 11.93 6.37 -5.53
CA ILE A 519 11.82 7.77 -5.10
C ILE A 519 10.34 8.19 -5.05
N ALA A 520 9.53 7.82 -6.04
CA ALA A 520 8.09 8.10 -6.03
C ALA A 520 7.35 7.41 -4.87
N ILE A 521 7.65 6.14 -4.62
CA ILE A 521 7.12 5.39 -3.46
C ILE A 521 7.49 6.08 -2.15
N ALA A 522 8.76 6.46 -1.98
CA ALA A 522 9.22 7.17 -0.79
C ALA A 522 8.57 8.55 -0.65
N GLY A 523 8.47 9.33 -1.73
CA GLY A 523 7.85 10.66 -1.72
C GLY A 523 6.38 10.63 -1.35
N TYR A 524 5.63 9.65 -1.84
CA TYR A 524 4.24 9.47 -1.42
C TYR A 524 4.15 8.92 0.01
N GLY A 525 4.94 7.90 0.33
CA GLY A 525 4.94 7.23 1.63
C GLY A 525 5.35 8.13 2.81
N PHE A 526 6.37 8.96 2.64
CA PHE A 526 6.82 9.92 3.67
C PHE A 526 5.72 10.91 4.03
N THR A 527 4.91 11.32 3.06
CA THR A 527 3.78 12.21 3.34
C THR A 527 2.64 11.49 4.06
N ASN A 528 2.47 10.18 3.85
CA ASN A 528 1.54 9.39 4.66
C ASN A 528 2.03 9.34 6.11
N LEU A 529 3.32 9.03 6.32
CA LEU A 529 3.93 9.02 7.66
C LEU A 529 3.85 10.37 8.36
N ALA A 530 4.13 11.48 7.67
CA ALA A 530 4.07 12.81 8.27
C ALA A 530 2.66 13.17 8.77
N GLY A 531 1.62 12.60 8.16
CA GLY A 531 0.24 12.74 8.62
C GLY A 531 -0.11 11.90 9.86
N LEU A 532 0.77 10.99 10.30
CA LEU A 532 0.59 10.13 11.47
C LEU A 532 1.17 10.79 12.73
N THR A 533 0.51 11.84 13.21
CA THR A 533 0.90 12.51 14.47
C THR A 533 0.63 11.64 15.70
N PRO A 534 1.22 11.91 16.88
CA PRO A 534 0.94 11.09 18.07
C PRO A 534 -0.53 11.19 18.52
N LEU A 535 -1.08 10.10 19.06
CA LEU A 535 -2.44 10.01 19.60
C LEU A 535 -2.48 10.65 20.99
N LYS A 536 -2.99 11.88 21.05
CA LYS A 536 -3.14 12.69 22.27
C LYS A 536 -4.63 12.83 22.67
N GLY A 537 -4.89 13.21 23.91
CA GLY A 537 -6.23 13.35 24.46
C GLY A 537 -6.88 12.03 24.90
N MET A 538 -8.12 12.11 25.38
CA MET A 538 -8.91 10.93 25.73
C MET A 538 -9.25 10.12 24.46
N PRO A 539 -9.24 8.76 24.51
CA PRO A 539 -9.01 7.91 25.68
C PRO A 539 -7.52 7.60 25.96
N TRP A 540 -6.60 8.05 25.12
CA TRP A 540 -5.17 7.69 25.14
C TRP A 540 -4.44 8.16 26.41
N GLU A 541 -4.74 9.37 26.87
CA GLU A 541 -4.16 9.89 28.12
C GLU A 541 -4.65 9.16 29.37
N ALA A 542 -5.83 8.54 29.32
CA ALA A 542 -6.35 7.78 30.47
C ALA A 542 -5.47 6.56 30.76
N ILE A 543 -4.86 5.97 29.73
CA ILE A 543 -3.97 4.82 29.89
C ILE A 543 -2.57 5.24 30.34
N ALA A 544 -2.04 6.34 29.79
CA ALA A 544 -0.70 6.84 30.12
C ALA A 544 -0.56 7.32 31.57
N ARG A 545 -1.67 7.73 32.21
CA ARG A 545 -1.70 8.21 33.61
C ARG A 545 -1.88 7.10 34.65
N ILE A 546 -2.21 5.88 34.26
CA ILE A 546 -2.33 4.75 35.17
C ILE A 546 -0.92 4.16 35.34
N LYS A 547 -0.18 4.68 36.32
CA LYS A 547 1.11 4.14 36.77
C LYS A 547 0.93 3.19 37.94
#